data_AF-A0A061AMN5-F1
#
_entry.id   AF-A0A061AMN5-F1
#
_cell.length_a   1.000
_cell.length_b   1.000
_cell.length_c   1.000
_cell.angle_alpha   90.00
_cell.angle_beta   90.00
_cell.angle_gamma   90.00
#
_symmetry.space_group_name_H-M   'P 1'
#
loop_
_entity.id
_entity.type
_entity.pdbx_description
1 polymer ?
#
loop_
_entity_poly.entity_id
_entity_poly.type
_entity_poly.pdbx_seq_one_letter_code
_entity_poly.pdbx_strand_id
1 'polypeptide(L)'
;MEEEVKYGFAIESNKKTLQYINDVTSLIFGTSAGILQLESTNGFIFFLGTNLLVSTLFILSYCLGKPGDYYVTPIKSIYLDNFARSLTAYLTAWTLAYALVQS
;
A
#
# COMPACT_ATOMS: atom_id res chain seq x y z
N MET A 1 -1.89 5.74 -36.39
CA MET A 1 -1.96 4.83 -35.22
C MET A 1 -0.56 4.84 -34.64
N GLU A 2 -0.27 5.85 -33.82
CA GLU A 2 1.04 5.99 -33.18
C GLU A 2 1.16 4.85 -32.15
N GLU A 3 2.12 3.95 -32.32
CA GLU A 3 2.46 2.99 -31.28
C GLU A 3 3.00 3.79 -30.08
N GLU A 4 2.25 3.81 -28.98
CA GLU A 4 2.78 4.29 -27.71
C GLU A 4 3.93 3.36 -27.28
N VAL A 5 5.16 3.76 -27.58
CA VAL A 5 6.38 3.10 -27.08
C VAL A 5 6.43 3.31 -25.57
N LYS A 6 5.84 2.38 -24.83
CA LYS A 6 5.89 2.38 -23.36
C LYS A 6 7.31 2.04 -22.91
N TYR A 7 8.01 3.03 -22.37
CA TYR A 7 9.35 2.86 -21.82
C TYR A 7 9.31 2.01 -20.55
N GLY A 8 9.83 0.78 -20.61
CA GLY A 8 9.82 -0.17 -19.48
C GLY A 8 10.51 0.36 -18.21
N PHE A 9 11.55 1.18 -18.37
CA PHE A 9 12.25 1.82 -17.25
C PHE A 9 11.35 2.81 -16.47
N ALA A 10 10.53 3.59 -17.17
CA ALA A 10 9.60 4.53 -16.54
C ALA A 10 8.50 3.79 -15.75
N ILE A 11 8.01 2.67 -16.30
CA ILE A 11 7.02 1.81 -15.63
C ILE A 11 7.59 1.23 -14.33
N GLU A 12 8.83 0.73 -14.36
CA GLU A 12 9.48 0.17 -13.18
C GLU A 12 9.74 1.23 -12.11
N SER A 13 10.19 2.43 -12.50
CA SER A 13 10.40 3.56 -11.58
C SER A 13 9.09 4.00 -10.89
N ASN A 14 7.99 4.03 -11.64
CA ASN A 14 6.67 4.34 -11.09
C ASN A 14 6.19 3.26 -10.12
N LYS A 15 6.44 1.98 -10.46
CA LYS A 15 6.13 0.85 -9.57
C LYS A 15 6.92 0.93 -8.25
N LYS A 16 8.21 1.29 -8.29
CA LYS A 16 9.04 1.47 -7.09
C LYS A 16 8.53 2.60 -6.20
N THR A 17 8.12 3.71 -6.79
CA THR A 17 7.56 4.85 -6.04
C THR A 17 6.26 4.46 -5.35
N LEU A 18 5.37 3.75 -6.05
CA LEU A 18 4.15 3.20 -5.47
C LEU A 18 4.44 2.25 -4.30
N GLN A 19 5.38 1.33 -4.48
CA GLN A 19 5.80 0.39 -3.44
C GLN A 19 6.30 1.11 -2.18
N TYR A 20 7.13 2.13 -2.37
CA TYR A 20 7.66 2.92 -1.27
C TYR A 20 6.57 3.63 -0.48
N ILE A 21 5.62 4.28 -1.16
CA ILE A 21 4.49 4.96 -0.50
C ILE A 21 3.66 3.95 0.30
N ASN A 22 3.39 2.78 -0.28
CA ASN A 22 2.58 1.77 0.39
C ASN A 22 3.31 1.21 1.63
N ASP A 23 4.59 0.87 1.51
CA ASP A 23 5.42 0.39 2.63
C ASP A 23 5.44 1.41 3.79
N VAL A 24 5.71 2.69 3.52
CA VAL A 24 5.74 3.76 4.54
C VAL A 24 4.37 3.92 5.20
N THR A 25 3.32 3.90 4.41
CA THR A 25 1.97 4.11 4.92
C THR A 25 1.51 2.93 5.77
N SER A 26 1.82 1.68 5.36
CA SER A 26 1.57 0.47 6.15
C SER A 26 2.34 0.47 7.48
N LEU A 27 3.58 0.96 7.51
CA LEU A 27 4.35 1.11 8.75
C LEU A 27 3.67 2.07 9.73
N ILE A 28 3.27 3.27 9.25
CA ILE A 28 2.63 4.29 10.09
C ILE A 28 1.31 3.77 10.67
N PHE A 29 0.48 3.13 9.83
CA PHE A 29 -0.78 2.55 10.28
C PHE A 29 -0.58 1.33 11.21
N GLY A 30 0.46 0.53 11.00
CA GLY A 30 0.81 -0.58 11.89
C GLY A 30 1.23 -0.10 13.26
N THR A 31 2.08 0.93 13.31
CA THR A 31 2.49 1.55 14.58
C THR A 31 1.31 2.18 15.30
N SER A 32 0.42 2.90 14.61
CA SER A 32 -0.75 3.51 15.26
C SER A 32 -1.73 2.47 15.80
N ALA A 33 -1.96 1.36 15.08
CA ALA A 33 -2.76 0.25 15.57
C ALA A 33 -2.16 -0.43 16.81
N GLY A 34 -0.83 -0.56 16.86
CA GLY A 34 -0.13 -1.09 18.03
C GLY A 34 -0.18 -0.19 19.26
N ILE A 35 -0.05 1.13 19.08
CA ILE A 35 -0.19 2.12 20.16
C ILE A 35 -1.60 2.09 20.75
N LEU A 36 -2.62 1.97 19.90
CA LEU A 36 -4.02 1.90 20.35
C LEU A 36 -4.39 0.57 21.04
N GLN A 37 -3.46 -0.41 21.11
CA GLN A 37 -3.69 -1.76 21.66
C GLN A 37 -4.98 -2.42 21.16
N LEU A 38 -5.32 -2.22 19.87
CA LEU A 38 -6.51 -2.84 19.29
C LEU A 38 -6.31 -4.36 19.24
N GLU A 39 -7.08 -5.11 20.01
CA GLU A 39 -7.01 -6.57 19.96
C GLU A 39 -7.63 -7.14 18.68
N SER A 40 -6.92 -8.15 18.14
CA SER A 40 -7.37 -9.16 17.16
C SER A 40 -8.23 -8.64 15.99
N THR A 41 -9.56 -8.64 16.13
CA THR A 41 -10.50 -8.33 15.04
C THR A 41 -10.49 -6.85 14.66
N ASN A 42 -10.29 -5.94 15.61
CA ASN A 42 -10.32 -4.51 15.33
C ASN A 42 -9.07 -4.06 14.57
N GLY A 43 -7.89 -4.61 14.90
CA GLY A 43 -6.66 -4.33 14.16
C GLY A 43 -6.68 -4.87 12.72
N PHE A 44 -7.38 -5.98 12.48
CA PHE A 44 -7.54 -6.53 11.13
C PHE A 44 -8.51 -5.70 10.27
N ILE A 45 -9.62 -5.23 10.85
CA ILE A 45 -10.55 -4.30 10.16
C ILE A 45 -9.83 -2.98 9.83
N PHE A 46 -9.02 -2.48 10.76
CA PHE A 46 -8.24 -1.26 10.56
C PHE A 46 -7.21 -1.41 9.43
N PHE A 47 -6.54 -2.57 9.33
CA PHE A 47 -5.68 -2.89 8.21
C PHE A 47 -6.43 -2.92 6.87
N LEU A 48 -7.58 -3.58 6.81
CA LEU A 48 -8.37 -3.68 5.58
C LEU A 48 -8.87 -2.30 5.12
N GLY A 49 -9.33 -1.48 6.05
CA GLY A 49 -9.77 -0.11 5.79
C GLY A 49 -8.63 0.79 5.33
N THR A 50 -7.48 0.75 6.01
CA THR A 50 -6.30 1.55 5.64
C THR A 50 -5.71 1.10 4.32
N ASN A 51 -5.61 -0.20 4.04
CA ASN A 51 -5.14 -0.72 2.76
C ASN A 51 -6.06 -0.31 1.59
N LEU A 52 -7.39 -0.36 1.77
CA LEU A 52 -8.34 0.15 0.78
C LEU A 52 -8.23 1.66 0.60
N LEU A 53 -8.06 2.41 1.69
CA LEU A 53 -7.92 3.86 1.68
C LEU A 53 -6.64 4.30 0.98
N VAL A 54 -5.51 3.64 1.24
CA VAL A 54 -4.22 3.89 0.56
C VAL A 54 -4.32 3.58 -0.93
N SER A 55 -4.93 2.43 -1.27
CA SER A 55 -5.15 2.07 -2.68
C SER A 55 -6.04 3.09 -3.41
N THR A 56 -7.10 3.56 -2.73
CA THR A 56 -8.02 4.57 -3.29
C THR A 56 -7.35 5.94 -3.42
N LEU A 57 -6.61 6.39 -2.39
CA LEU A 57 -5.84 7.63 -2.43
C LEU A 57 -4.77 7.61 -3.51
N PHE A 58 -4.15 6.45 -3.74
CA PHE A 58 -3.16 6.31 -4.81
C PHE A 58 -3.82 6.47 -6.19
N ILE A 59 -4.97 5.81 -6.42
CA ILE A 59 -5.73 5.96 -7.67
C ILE A 59 -6.20 7.42 -7.86
N LEU A 60 -6.67 8.06 -6.79
CA LEU A 60 -7.17 9.44 -6.87
C LEU A 60 -6.04 10.45 -7.10
N SER A 61 -4.91 10.30 -6.42
CA SER A 61 -3.82 11.30 -6.41
C SER A 61 -2.88 11.16 -7.60
N TYR A 62 -2.54 9.93 -8.01
CA TYR A 62 -1.53 9.69 -9.05
C TYR A 62 -2.13 9.31 -10.39
N CYS A 63 -3.33 8.74 -10.41
CA CYS A 63 -3.89 8.21 -11.65
C CYS A 63 -4.67 9.26 -12.45
N LEU A 64 -5.05 10.41 -11.87
CA LEU A 64 -5.74 11.55 -12.53
C LEU A 64 -6.81 11.13 -13.59
N GLY A 65 -7.49 10.00 -13.39
CA GLY A 65 -8.49 9.47 -14.33
C GLY A 65 -7.97 8.71 -15.57
N LYS A 66 -6.66 8.41 -15.71
CA LYS A 66 -6.11 7.59 -16.81
C LYS A 66 -5.18 6.45 -16.33
N PRO A 67 -5.74 5.37 -15.76
CA PRO A 67 -4.99 4.15 -15.42
C PRO A 67 -4.45 3.33 -16.61
N GLY A 68 -4.92 3.61 -17.84
CA GLY A 68 -4.58 2.84 -19.04
C GLY A 68 -3.22 3.20 -19.68
N ASP A 69 -2.74 4.43 -19.52
CA ASP A 69 -1.48 4.87 -20.14
C ASP A 69 -0.27 4.39 -19.33
N TYR A 70 -0.37 4.35 -17.99
CA TYR A 70 0.75 4.07 -17.10
C TYR A 70 0.95 2.60 -16.71
N TYR A 71 -0.10 1.76 -16.79
CA TYR A 71 -0.02 0.35 -16.36
C TYR A 71 -0.72 -0.58 -17.35
N VAL A 72 -0.04 -1.66 -17.77
CA VAL A 72 -0.56 -2.67 -18.71
C VAL A 72 -1.63 -3.56 -18.06
N THR A 73 -1.63 -3.68 -16.73
CA THR A 73 -2.67 -4.40 -15.96
C THR A 73 -2.89 -3.70 -14.60
N PRO A 74 -3.64 -2.58 -14.58
CA PRO A 74 -3.70 -1.68 -13.43
C PRO A 74 -4.25 -2.33 -12.15
N ILE A 75 -5.23 -3.21 -12.25
CA ILE A 75 -5.91 -3.73 -11.04
C ILE A 75 -5.09 -4.82 -10.34
N LYS A 76 -4.56 -5.81 -11.09
CA LYS A 76 -3.78 -6.91 -10.50
C LYS A 76 -2.42 -6.45 -9.98
N SER A 77 -1.73 -5.57 -10.72
CA SER A 77 -0.38 -5.13 -10.33
C SER A 77 -0.38 -4.18 -9.14
N ILE A 78 -1.42 -3.34 -8.99
CA ILE A 78 -1.51 -2.38 -7.88
C ILE A 78 -1.99 -3.08 -6.60
N TYR A 79 -3.08 -3.85 -6.70
CA TYR A 79 -3.68 -4.48 -5.52
C TYR A 79 -2.98 -5.77 -5.10
N LEU A 80 -2.68 -6.70 -6.01
CA LEU A 80 -2.24 -8.04 -5.60
C LEU A 80 -0.75 -8.10 -5.28
N ASP A 81 0.08 -7.39 -6.06
CA ASP A 81 1.54 -7.44 -5.96
C ASP A 81 2.05 -6.81 -4.65
N ASN A 82 1.40 -5.73 -4.20
CA ASN A 82 1.82 -4.98 -3.03
C ASN A 82 1.11 -5.40 -1.74
N PHE A 83 -0.07 -6.03 -1.82
CA PHE A 83 -0.87 -6.35 -0.63
C PHE A 83 -0.15 -7.24 0.38
N ALA A 84 0.47 -8.33 -0.07
CA ALA A 84 1.18 -9.25 0.83
C ALA A 84 2.36 -8.55 1.52
N ARG A 85 3.09 -7.71 0.79
CA ARG A 85 4.21 -6.93 1.30
C ARG A 85 3.75 -5.90 2.33
N SER A 86 2.73 -5.12 2.00
CA SER A 86 2.10 -4.14 2.87
C SER A 86 1.54 -4.77 4.15
N LEU A 87 0.94 -5.97 4.05
CA LEU A 87 0.47 -6.73 5.20
C LEU A 87 1.61 -7.13 6.13
N THR A 88 2.72 -7.66 5.59
CA THR A 88 3.88 -8.02 6.41
C THR A 88 4.51 -6.81 7.09
N ALA A 89 4.65 -5.68 6.37
CA ALA A 89 5.16 -4.44 6.93
C ALA A 89 4.26 -3.92 8.08
N TYR A 90 2.95 -3.95 7.88
CA TYR A 90 1.96 -3.59 8.89
C TYR A 90 2.02 -4.48 10.13
N LEU A 91 1.97 -5.80 9.97
CA LEU A 91 2.00 -6.75 11.09
C LEU A 91 3.29 -6.64 11.91
N THR A 92 4.42 -6.37 11.25
CA THR A 92 5.71 -6.17 11.90
C THR A 92 5.70 -4.90 12.75
N ALA A 93 5.24 -3.78 12.20
CA ALA A 93 5.12 -2.52 12.95
C ALA A 93 4.11 -2.62 14.11
N TRP A 94 3.00 -3.33 13.90
CA TRP A 94 1.97 -3.54 14.90
C TRP A 94 2.48 -4.36 16.08
N THR A 95 3.08 -5.53 15.84
CA THR A 95 3.59 -6.39 16.92
C THR A 95 4.73 -5.70 17.69
N LEU A 96 5.59 -4.95 17.00
CA LEU A 96 6.67 -4.18 17.63
C LEU A 96 6.14 -3.05 18.52
N ALA A 97 5.18 -2.25 18.02
CA ALA A 97 4.59 -1.17 18.80
C ALA A 97 3.76 -1.69 19.99
N TYR A 98 3.04 -2.80 19.81
CA TYR A 98 2.28 -3.44 20.87
C TYR A 98 3.19 -3.94 22.00
N ALA A 99 4.29 -4.63 21.65
CA ALA A 99 5.27 -5.11 22.62
C ALA A 99 5.91 -3.96 23.42
N LEU A 100 6.18 -2.82 22.78
CA LEU A 100 6.76 -1.64 23.42
C LEU A 100 5.81 -0.96 24.42
N VAL A 101 4.50 -0.96 24.13
CA VAL A 101 3.51 -0.36 25.03
C VAL A 101 3.19 -1.28 26.21
N GLN A 102 3.27 -2.60 26.00
CA GLN A 102 2.98 -3.59 27.03
C GLN A 102 4.18 -3.88 27.97
N SER A 103 5.40 -3.53 27.55
CA SER A 103 6.63 -3.67 28.36
C SER A 103 6.75 -2.59 29.43
#